data_AF-A0A959E660-F1
#
_entry.id   AF-A0A959E660-F1
#
_cell.length_a   1.000
_cell.length_b   1.000
_cell.length_c   1.000
_cell.angle_alpha   90.00
_cell.angle_beta   90.00
_cell.angle_gamma   90.00
#
_symmetry.space_group_name_H-M   'P 1'
#
loop_
_entity.id
_entity.type
_entity.pdbx_description
1 polymer ?
#
loop_
_entity_poly.entity_id
_entity_poly.type
_entity_poly.pdbx_seq_one_letter_code
_entity_poly.pdbx_strand_id
1 'polypeptide(L)'
;MDVLNPVKEQVERINQLRSNLNLASVITHIERANYFFERGKEENDEQFFTDVVYRTNQAFEGCSRQGYMVLAAKTEEQAQNIKAYQIEKFFIDNNILNDRVLPQFKNYRDNWRNESAHNFKLFFNEEEAYFAILNVLSYAYVLFNQMTTKLGGEIELEKLKKEEINLKKIKGKLKKEGLSLKEKIVLLIEAFDEENELSGTKNEGKTGFFVSEAQVIGMLATYMAEMTNNEMQIQVEKKIGNTRGLIADMFIQMGDEKIILELKRFARASLDSVVEQVSNYLLATGINKGIAYIFNSTKSKTKLKRQDLEIKKGEKVLSITFLNK
;
A
#
# COMPACT_ATOMS: atom_id res chain seq x y z
N MET A 1 15.77 13.09 -13.11
CA MET A 1 14.31 13.17 -12.87
C MET A 1 14.00 12.91 -11.40
N ASP A 2 13.35 13.86 -10.71
CA ASP A 2 12.98 13.78 -9.28
C ASP A 2 11.92 12.68 -9.00
N VAL A 3 11.17 12.27 -10.04
CA VAL A 3 10.10 11.28 -9.96
C VAL A 3 10.54 9.85 -9.57
N LEU A 4 11.84 9.54 -9.60
CA LEU A 4 12.39 8.24 -9.16
C LEU A 4 12.51 8.15 -7.63
N ASN A 5 12.65 9.28 -6.94
CA ASN A 5 12.91 9.32 -5.50
C ASN A 5 11.83 8.59 -4.67
N PRO A 6 10.52 8.76 -4.93
CA PRO A 6 9.49 8.03 -4.19
C PRO A 6 9.63 6.50 -4.29
N VAL A 7 10.04 5.99 -5.45
CA VAL A 7 10.23 4.55 -5.68
C VAL A 7 11.50 4.05 -5.00
N LYS A 8 12.60 4.82 -5.01
CA LYS A 8 13.82 4.50 -4.26
C LYS A 8 13.56 4.36 -2.77
N GLU A 9 12.83 5.30 -2.18
CA GLU A 9 12.46 5.22 -0.77
C GLU A 9 11.61 3.98 -0.45
N GLN A 10 10.71 3.57 -1.37
CA GLN A 10 9.95 2.33 -1.20
C GLN A 10 10.85 1.10 -1.22
N VAL A 11 11.81 1.04 -2.14
CA VAL A 11 12.79 -0.06 -2.22
C VAL A 11 13.61 -0.17 -0.95
N GLU A 12 14.14 0.94 -0.45
CA GLU A 12 14.90 0.97 0.79
C GLU A 12 14.08 0.47 1.98
N ARG A 13 12.82 0.92 2.10
CA ARG A 13 11.89 0.41 3.13
C ARG A 13 11.63 -1.08 2.97
N ILE A 14 11.30 -1.54 1.77
CA ILE A 14 11.01 -2.96 1.51
C ILE A 14 12.21 -3.84 1.85
N ASN A 15 13.43 -3.43 1.48
CA ASN A 15 14.65 -4.18 1.80
C ASN A 15 14.93 -4.26 3.31
N GLN A 16 14.45 -3.29 4.10
CA GLN A 16 14.50 -3.36 5.57
C GLN A 16 13.48 -4.35 6.14
N LEU A 17 12.30 -4.46 5.53
CA LEU A 17 11.28 -5.44 5.92
C LEU A 17 11.69 -6.86 5.51
N ARG A 18 12.37 -7.00 4.37
CA ARG A 18 12.79 -8.28 3.81
C ARG A 18 14.04 -8.11 2.94
N SER A 19 15.17 -8.63 3.41
CA SER A 19 16.48 -8.42 2.80
C SER A 19 16.81 -9.30 1.59
N ASN A 20 16.08 -10.39 1.35
CA ASN A 20 16.33 -11.29 0.22
C ASN A 20 15.64 -10.87 -1.09
N LEU A 21 15.17 -9.62 -1.17
CA LEU A 21 14.55 -9.05 -2.38
C LEU A 21 15.60 -8.36 -3.25
N ASN A 22 15.53 -8.55 -4.56
CA ASN A 22 16.46 -7.91 -5.51
C ASN A 22 15.85 -6.68 -6.19
N LEU A 23 15.31 -5.76 -5.38
CA LEU A 23 14.70 -4.52 -5.89
C LEU A 23 15.71 -3.43 -6.27
N ALA A 24 16.95 -3.54 -5.80
CA ALA A 24 18.02 -2.61 -6.20
C ALA A 24 18.28 -2.66 -7.71
N SER A 25 18.23 -3.85 -8.32
CA SER A 25 18.39 -4.03 -9.77
C SER A 25 17.32 -3.32 -10.58
N VAL A 26 16.08 -3.25 -10.08
CA VAL A 26 14.99 -2.48 -10.71
C VAL A 26 15.37 -1.00 -10.78
N ILE A 27 15.86 -0.43 -9.67
CA ILE A 27 16.29 0.97 -9.62
C ILE A 27 17.42 1.22 -10.61
N THR A 28 18.43 0.34 -10.64
CA THR A 28 19.54 0.44 -11.59
C THR A 28 19.07 0.46 -13.05
N HIS A 29 18.07 -0.37 -13.39
CA HIS A 29 17.50 -0.35 -14.74
C HIS A 29 16.80 0.97 -15.06
N ILE A 30 16.03 1.54 -14.13
CA ILE A 30 15.36 2.83 -14.34
C ILE A 30 16.39 3.98 -14.41
N GLU A 31 17.46 3.94 -13.63
CA GLU A 31 18.56 4.91 -13.72
C GLU A 31 19.27 4.83 -15.06
N ARG A 32 19.54 3.61 -15.56
CA ARG A 32 20.11 3.42 -16.91
C ARG A 32 19.16 3.88 -18.01
N ALA A 33 17.85 3.69 -17.84
CA ALA A 33 16.85 4.23 -18.76
C ALA A 33 16.93 5.76 -18.80
N ASN A 34 16.96 6.44 -17.65
CA ASN A 34 17.14 7.90 -17.61
C ASN A 34 18.45 8.34 -18.26
N TYR A 35 19.56 7.63 -18.00
CA TYR A 35 20.85 7.92 -18.62
C TYR A 35 20.76 7.88 -20.15
N PHE A 36 20.19 6.81 -20.72
CA PHE A 36 20.05 6.71 -22.17
C PHE A 36 19.08 7.75 -22.74
N PHE A 37 18.02 8.09 -22.01
CA PHE A 37 17.10 9.14 -22.43
C PHE A 37 17.82 10.48 -22.62
N GLU A 38 18.65 10.90 -21.66
CA GLU A 38 19.44 12.13 -21.79
C GLU A 38 20.46 12.03 -22.93
N ARG A 39 21.13 10.89 -23.12
CA ARG A 39 22.06 10.68 -24.24
C ARG A 39 21.37 10.78 -25.60
N GLY A 40 20.18 10.19 -25.75
CA GLY A 40 19.38 10.32 -26.97
C GLY A 40 19.09 11.76 -27.35
N LYS A 41 18.82 12.62 -26.35
CA LYS A 41 18.60 14.05 -26.55
C LYS A 41 19.89 14.83 -26.85
N GLU A 42 20.97 14.54 -26.13
CA GLU A 42 22.25 15.22 -26.31
C GLU A 42 22.90 14.89 -27.67
N GLU A 43 22.80 13.63 -28.09
CA GLU A 43 23.46 13.11 -29.30
C GLU A 43 22.55 13.12 -30.53
N ASN A 44 21.25 13.38 -30.34
CA ASN A 44 20.22 13.28 -31.38
C ASN A 44 20.23 11.91 -32.08
N ASP A 45 20.30 10.83 -31.27
CA ASP A 45 20.34 9.44 -31.72
C ASP A 45 19.17 8.64 -31.12
N GLU A 46 18.24 8.24 -31.99
CA GLU A 46 17.03 7.50 -31.62
C GLU A 46 17.31 6.07 -31.13
N GLN A 47 18.51 5.51 -31.37
CA GLN A 47 18.86 4.19 -30.83
C GLN A 47 18.87 4.19 -29.30
N PHE A 48 19.26 5.31 -28.68
CA PHE A 48 19.20 5.44 -27.23
C PHE A 48 17.78 5.37 -26.69
N PHE A 49 16.78 5.89 -27.39
CA PHE A 49 15.36 5.78 -26.98
C PHE A 49 14.88 4.33 -27.03
N THR A 50 15.39 3.54 -27.97
CA THR A 50 15.15 2.09 -27.98
C THR A 50 15.80 1.40 -26.77
N ASP A 51 17.01 1.80 -26.38
CA ASP A 51 17.66 1.32 -25.15
C ASP A 51 16.90 1.71 -23.88
N VAL A 52 16.26 2.89 -23.84
CA VAL A 52 15.34 3.28 -22.75
C VAL A 52 14.23 2.23 -22.59
N VAL A 53 13.60 1.82 -23.69
CA VAL A 53 12.52 0.83 -23.67
C VAL A 53 13.03 -0.54 -23.20
N TYR A 54 14.21 -0.97 -23.63
CA TYR A 54 14.78 -2.23 -23.12
C TYR A 54 15.05 -2.19 -21.61
N ARG A 55 15.57 -1.08 -21.09
CA ARG A 55 15.85 -0.94 -19.65
C ARG A 55 14.57 -0.86 -18.82
N THR A 56 13.57 -0.12 -19.28
CA THR A 56 12.25 -0.06 -18.62
C THR A 56 11.54 -1.41 -18.64
N ASN A 57 11.69 -2.20 -19.71
CA ASN A 57 11.19 -3.57 -19.78
C ASN A 57 11.83 -4.53 -18.76
N GLN A 58 13.14 -4.42 -18.53
CA GLN A 58 13.83 -5.18 -17.48
C GLN A 58 13.34 -4.77 -16.08
N ALA A 59 13.18 -3.47 -15.83
CA ALA A 59 12.62 -2.97 -14.58
C ALA A 59 11.17 -3.46 -14.36
N PHE A 60 10.32 -3.40 -15.39
CA PHE A 60 8.95 -3.89 -15.36
C PHE A 60 8.87 -5.39 -15.01
N GLU A 61 9.69 -6.21 -15.66
CA GLU A 61 9.75 -7.65 -15.38
C GLU A 61 10.27 -7.93 -13.96
N GLY A 62 11.34 -7.24 -13.55
CA GLY A 62 11.90 -7.34 -12.20
C GLY A 62 10.88 -6.99 -11.11
N CYS A 63 10.19 -5.85 -11.24
CA CYS A 63 9.09 -5.46 -10.35
C CYS A 63 8.02 -6.55 -10.26
N SER A 64 7.55 -7.03 -11.41
CA SER A 64 6.46 -8.01 -11.47
C SER A 64 6.83 -9.32 -10.78
N ARG A 65 8.04 -9.83 -11.00
CA ARG A 65 8.51 -11.08 -10.40
C ARG A 65 8.71 -10.94 -8.89
N GLN A 66 9.36 -9.87 -8.44
CA GLN A 66 9.56 -9.62 -7.01
C GLN A 66 8.23 -9.36 -6.28
N GLY A 67 7.31 -8.63 -6.91
CA GLY A 67 5.95 -8.45 -6.43
C GLY A 67 5.18 -9.76 -6.32
N TYR A 68 5.23 -10.62 -7.35
CA TYR A 68 4.62 -11.94 -7.31
C TYR A 68 5.20 -12.81 -6.19
N MET A 69 6.53 -12.80 -6.02
CA MET A 69 7.21 -13.53 -4.94
C MET A 69 6.65 -13.18 -3.57
N VAL A 70 6.50 -11.88 -3.28
CA VAL A 70 5.98 -11.40 -1.99
C VAL A 70 4.47 -11.64 -1.87
N LEU A 71 3.69 -11.20 -2.85
CA LEU A 71 2.23 -11.17 -2.75
C LEU A 71 1.59 -12.56 -2.85
N ALA A 72 2.19 -13.48 -3.61
CA ALA A 72 1.74 -14.86 -3.74
C ALA A 72 2.45 -15.83 -2.77
N ALA A 73 3.30 -15.32 -1.87
CA ALA A 73 4.12 -16.08 -0.93
C ALA A 73 4.91 -17.23 -1.62
N LYS A 74 5.66 -16.89 -2.68
CA LYS A 74 6.45 -17.82 -3.48
C LYS A 74 7.93 -17.67 -3.21
N THR A 75 8.70 -18.68 -3.60
CA THR A 75 10.18 -18.62 -3.60
C THR A 75 10.69 -17.83 -4.81
N GLU A 76 11.96 -17.42 -4.76
CA GLU A 76 12.62 -16.76 -5.88
C GLU A 76 12.60 -17.62 -7.14
N GLU A 77 12.92 -18.91 -7.01
CA GLU A 77 12.87 -19.87 -8.12
C GLU A 77 11.49 -19.91 -8.79
N GLN A 78 10.42 -19.98 -7.99
CA GLN A 78 9.05 -19.97 -8.50
C GLN A 78 8.70 -18.66 -9.22
N ALA A 79 9.18 -17.52 -8.70
CA ALA A 79 8.96 -16.21 -9.29
C ALA A 79 9.78 -15.98 -10.57
N GLN A 80 10.93 -16.64 -10.74
CA GLN A 80 11.74 -16.61 -11.97
C GLN A 80 11.16 -17.50 -13.08
N ASN A 81 10.58 -18.65 -12.71
CA ASN A 81 10.11 -19.65 -13.69
C ASN A 81 8.66 -19.43 -14.16
N ILE A 82 7.89 -18.56 -13.50
CA ILE A 82 6.53 -18.23 -13.92
C ILE A 82 6.53 -17.32 -15.16
N LYS A 83 5.56 -17.51 -16.07
CA LYS A 83 5.41 -16.68 -17.26
C LYS A 83 4.74 -15.34 -16.91
N ALA A 84 5.11 -14.26 -17.62
CA ALA A 84 4.60 -12.91 -17.36
C ALA A 84 3.06 -12.82 -17.34
N TYR A 85 2.37 -13.47 -18.29
CA TYR A 85 0.90 -13.47 -18.33
C TYR A 85 0.25 -14.17 -17.12
N GLN A 86 0.96 -15.11 -16.46
CA GLN A 86 0.45 -15.78 -15.27
C GLN A 86 0.59 -14.88 -14.03
N ILE A 87 1.68 -14.11 -13.94
CA ILE A 87 1.83 -13.07 -12.91
C ILE A 87 0.72 -12.04 -13.05
N GLU A 88 0.46 -11.56 -14.27
CA GLU A 88 -0.62 -10.63 -14.53
C GLU A 88 -1.98 -11.19 -14.14
N LYS A 89 -2.28 -12.42 -14.56
CA LYS A 89 -3.52 -13.08 -14.18
C LYS A 89 -3.67 -13.13 -12.66
N PHE A 90 -2.59 -13.45 -11.93
CA PHE A 90 -2.60 -13.41 -10.47
C PHE A 90 -2.91 -12.00 -9.93
N PHE A 91 -2.28 -10.95 -10.45
CA PHE A 91 -2.54 -9.57 -10.00
C PHE A 91 -3.98 -9.12 -10.27
N ILE A 92 -4.56 -9.53 -11.40
CA ILE A 92 -5.96 -9.25 -11.75
C ILE A 92 -6.90 -10.01 -10.82
N ASP A 93 -6.74 -11.34 -10.73
CA ASP A 93 -7.64 -12.22 -9.98
C ASP A 93 -7.66 -11.89 -8.47
N ASN A 94 -6.56 -11.31 -7.95
CA ASN A 94 -6.42 -10.92 -6.55
C ASN A 94 -6.61 -9.41 -6.31
N ASN A 95 -7.02 -8.64 -7.31
CA ASN A 95 -7.21 -7.18 -7.23
C ASN A 95 -6.00 -6.42 -6.64
N ILE A 96 -4.77 -6.88 -6.94
CA ILE A 96 -3.54 -6.26 -6.43
C ILE A 96 -3.34 -4.86 -7.04
N LEU A 97 -3.66 -4.73 -8.32
CA LEU A 97 -3.63 -3.46 -9.02
C LEU A 97 -5.06 -2.92 -9.12
N ASN A 98 -5.28 -1.71 -8.64
CA ASN A 98 -6.59 -1.09 -8.76
C ASN A 98 -7.01 -0.86 -10.23
N ASP A 99 -8.31 -0.72 -10.46
CA ASP A 99 -8.93 -0.54 -11.79
C ASP A 99 -8.33 0.59 -12.64
N ARG A 100 -7.69 1.59 -12.03
CA ARG A 100 -7.10 2.74 -12.74
C ARG A 100 -5.67 2.47 -13.20
N VAL A 101 -4.93 1.65 -12.47
CA VAL A 101 -3.53 1.31 -12.75
C VAL A 101 -3.46 0.11 -13.69
N LEU A 102 -4.37 -0.85 -13.54
CA LEU A 102 -4.37 -2.08 -14.32
C LEU A 102 -4.41 -1.86 -15.85
N PRO A 103 -5.21 -0.92 -16.41
CA PRO A 103 -5.18 -0.65 -17.85
C PRO A 103 -3.83 -0.14 -18.34
N GLN A 104 -3.12 0.65 -17.52
CA GLN A 104 -1.79 1.17 -17.89
C GLN A 104 -0.73 0.07 -17.86
N PHE A 105 -0.84 -0.86 -16.92
CA PHE A 105 -0.02 -2.07 -16.90
C PHE A 105 -0.22 -2.91 -18.18
N LYS A 106 -1.47 -3.16 -18.57
CA LYS A 106 -1.78 -3.92 -19.80
C LYS A 106 -1.28 -3.20 -21.05
N ASN A 107 -1.55 -1.90 -21.15
CA ASN A 107 -1.11 -1.06 -22.25
C ASN A 107 0.41 -1.07 -22.40
N TYR A 108 1.15 -0.91 -21.30
CA TYR A 108 2.61 -0.98 -21.32
C TYR A 108 3.11 -2.37 -21.77
N ARG A 109 2.53 -3.44 -21.23
CA ARG A 109 2.90 -4.81 -21.62
C ARG A 109 2.70 -5.03 -23.12
N ASP A 110 1.53 -4.64 -23.63
CA ASP A 110 1.15 -4.92 -25.01
C ASP A 110 1.96 -4.06 -25.99
N ASN A 111 2.05 -2.75 -25.76
CA ASN A 111 2.60 -1.81 -26.74
C ASN A 111 4.10 -1.50 -26.57
N TRP A 112 4.71 -1.78 -25.41
CA TRP A 112 6.15 -1.63 -25.21
C TRP A 112 6.83 -2.97 -25.02
N ARG A 113 6.42 -3.77 -24.02
CA ARG A 113 7.15 -5.00 -23.66
C ARG A 113 7.09 -6.09 -24.72
N ASN A 114 5.91 -6.36 -25.26
CA ASN A 114 5.69 -7.42 -26.26
C ASN A 114 6.17 -6.96 -27.63
N GLU A 115 5.82 -5.75 -28.05
CA GLU A 115 6.28 -5.18 -29.33
C GLU A 115 7.82 -5.17 -29.42
N SER A 116 8.53 -4.67 -28.39
CA SER A 116 10.00 -4.66 -28.41
C SER A 116 10.64 -6.05 -28.36
N ALA A 117 9.90 -7.08 -27.92
CA ALA A 117 10.41 -8.44 -27.81
C ALA A 117 10.24 -9.24 -29.09
N HIS A 118 9.30 -8.84 -29.94
CA HIS A 118 8.86 -9.63 -31.10
C HIS A 118 9.09 -8.91 -32.43
N ASN A 119 9.34 -7.60 -32.43
CA ASN A 119 9.56 -6.82 -33.65
C ASN A 119 10.98 -6.25 -33.72
N PHE A 120 11.89 -6.95 -34.42
CA PHE A 120 13.31 -6.54 -34.55
C PHE A 120 13.53 -5.27 -35.37
N LYS A 121 12.50 -4.76 -36.06
CA LYS A 121 12.55 -3.53 -36.87
C LYS A 121 12.00 -2.32 -36.12
N LEU A 122 11.52 -2.53 -34.89
CA LEU A 122 10.90 -1.48 -34.10
C LEU A 122 11.97 -0.56 -33.52
N PHE A 123 11.80 0.73 -33.73
CA PHE A 123 12.52 1.80 -33.06
C PHE A 123 11.50 2.63 -32.31
N PHE A 124 11.93 3.18 -31.18
CA PHE A 124 11.10 4.07 -30.36
C PHE A 124 11.62 5.48 -30.45
N ASN A 125 10.72 6.45 -30.48
CA ASN A 125 11.06 7.86 -30.45
C ASN A 125 11.20 8.40 -29.01
N GLU A 126 11.55 9.68 -28.87
CA GLU A 126 11.73 10.35 -27.57
C GLU A 126 10.47 10.26 -26.69
N GLU A 127 9.29 10.51 -27.28
CA GLU A 127 8.02 10.55 -26.56
C GLU A 127 7.65 9.17 -26.01
N GLU A 128 7.80 8.13 -26.83
CA GLU A 128 7.56 6.74 -26.45
C GLU A 128 8.51 6.27 -25.36
N ALA A 129 9.79 6.66 -25.43
CA ALA A 129 10.79 6.37 -24.41
C ALA A 129 10.48 7.09 -23.09
N TYR A 130 10.08 8.36 -23.15
CA TYR A 130 9.68 9.13 -21.97
C TYR A 130 8.44 8.50 -21.29
N PHE A 131 7.41 8.15 -22.08
CA PHE A 131 6.23 7.46 -21.58
C PHE A 131 6.56 6.08 -20.98
N ALA A 132 7.54 5.36 -21.54
CA ALA A 132 7.97 4.07 -20.99
C ALA A 132 8.49 4.23 -19.54
N ILE A 133 9.34 5.23 -19.29
CA ILE A 133 9.87 5.53 -17.96
C ILE A 133 8.73 5.85 -16.98
N LEU A 134 7.81 6.74 -17.36
CA LEU A 134 6.70 7.15 -16.49
C LEU A 134 5.76 5.99 -16.15
N ASN A 135 5.44 5.14 -17.12
CA ASN A 135 4.59 3.98 -16.91
C ASN A 135 5.22 2.99 -15.93
N VAL A 136 6.50 2.67 -16.10
CA VAL A 136 7.21 1.72 -15.21
C VAL A 136 7.37 2.28 -13.80
N LEU A 137 7.68 3.58 -13.66
CA LEU A 137 7.74 4.24 -12.35
C LEU A 137 6.38 4.19 -11.63
N SER A 138 5.30 4.51 -12.34
CA SER A 138 3.94 4.49 -11.78
C SER A 138 3.54 3.07 -11.36
N TYR A 139 3.88 2.07 -12.19
CA TYR A 139 3.63 0.67 -11.90
C TYR A 139 4.41 0.20 -10.66
N ALA A 140 5.72 0.46 -10.61
CA ALA A 140 6.57 0.12 -9.48
C ALA A 140 6.05 0.74 -8.18
N TYR A 141 5.66 2.02 -8.23
CA TYR A 141 5.15 2.73 -7.06
C TYR A 141 3.94 2.05 -6.43
N VAL A 142 2.96 1.67 -7.27
CA VAL A 142 1.74 1.01 -6.80
C VAL A 142 2.05 -0.38 -6.28
N LEU A 143 2.80 -1.18 -7.03
CA LEU A 143 3.13 -2.55 -6.66
C LEU A 143 3.94 -2.62 -5.36
N PHE A 144 4.89 -1.69 -5.16
CA PHE A 144 5.71 -1.63 -3.96
C PHE A 144 4.91 -1.24 -2.71
N ASN A 145 3.85 -0.43 -2.84
CA ASN A 145 2.92 -0.22 -1.73
C ASN A 145 2.19 -1.52 -1.35
N GLN A 146 1.69 -2.27 -2.34
CA GLN A 146 1.03 -3.57 -2.08
C GLN A 146 1.99 -4.55 -1.39
N MET A 147 3.23 -4.63 -1.85
CA MET A 147 4.27 -5.44 -1.20
C MET A 147 4.52 -4.99 0.24
N THR A 148 4.62 -3.68 0.47
CA THR A 148 4.84 -3.10 1.80
C THR A 148 3.70 -3.44 2.76
N THR A 149 2.44 -3.37 2.30
CA THR A 149 1.27 -3.82 3.06
C THR A 149 1.35 -5.30 3.41
N LYS A 150 1.67 -6.17 2.44
CA LYS A 150 1.82 -7.61 2.69
C LYS A 150 2.91 -7.92 3.73
N LEU A 151 4.09 -7.31 3.57
CA LEU A 151 5.22 -7.51 4.47
C LEU A 151 4.95 -6.96 5.88
N GLY A 152 4.25 -5.82 5.98
CA GLY A 152 3.81 -5.28 7.27
C GLY A 152 2.95 -6.28 8.04
N GLY A 153 1.98 -6.91 7.36
CA GLY A 153 1.15 -7.95 7.97
C GLY A 153 1.95 -9.19 8.41
N GLU A 154 2.92 -9.64 7.61
CA GLU A 154 3.78 -10.77 7.98
C GLU A 154 4.61 -10.49 9.24
N ILE A 155 5.21 -9.30 9.33
CA ILE A 155 5.98 -8.88 10.52
C ILE A 155 5.08 -8.83 11.75
N GLU A 156 3.88 -8.28 11.64
CA GLU A 156 2.94 -8.25 12.75
C GLU A 156 2.55 -9.66 13.18
N LEU A 157 2.27 -10.56 12.22
CA LEU A 157 1.94 -11.95 12.53
C LEU A 157 3.08 -12.66 13.28
N GLU A 158 4.32 -12.46 12.85
CA GLU A 158 5.49 -13.02 13.55
C GLU A 158 5.66 -12.47 14.96
N LYS A 159 5.39 -11.17 15.15
CA LYS A 159 5.40 -10.53 16.47
C LYS A 159 4.32 -11.14 17.38
N LEU A 160 3.07 -11.22 16.90
CA LEU A 160 1.94 -11.75 17.68
C LEU A 160 2.18 -13.20 18.10
N LYS A 161 2.79 -14.02 17.26
CA LYS A 161 3.16 -15.41 17.61
C LYS A 161 4.13 -15.49 18.79
N LYS A 162 4.92 -14.45 19.06
CA LYS A 162 5.90 -14.40 20.16
C LYS A 162 5.32 -13.82 21.46
N GLU A 163 4.19 -13.09 21.41
CA GLU A 163 3.68 -12.26 22.51
C GLU A 163 2.40 -12.81 23.17
N GLU A 164 2.31 -14.12 23.43
CA GLU A 164 1.08 -14.82 23.83
C GLU A 164 0.35 -14.22 25.06
N ILE A 165 1.09 -13.64 26.02
CA ILE A 165 0.53 -13.09 27.27
C ILE A 165 -0.28 -11.81 27.01
N ASN A 166 0.25 -10.89 26.20
CA ASN A 166 -0.44 -9.62 25.89
C ASN A 166 -1.71 -9.87 25.07
N LEU A 167 -1.65 -10.84 24.13
CA LEU A 167 -2.82 -11.26 23.34
C LEU A 167 -3.99 -11.70 24.24
N LYS A 168 -3.72 -12.50 25.28
CA LYS A 168 -4.77 -13.00 26.18
C LYS A 168 -5.50 -11.86 26.90
N LYS A 169 -4.77 -10.83 27.33
CA LYS A 169 -5.34 -9.65 28.00
C LYS A 169 -6.28 -8.87 27.08
N ILE A 170 -5.87 -8.64 25.84
CA ILE A 170 -6.67 -7.89 24.85
C ILE A 170 -7.87 -8.72 24.41
N LYS A 171 -7.67 -10.01 24.07
CA LYS A 171 -8.77 -10.94 23.75
C LYS A 171 -9.80 -11.03 24.87
N GLY A 172 -9.37 -11.00 26.14
CA GLY A 172 -10.26 -10.93 27.29
C GLY A 172 -11.11 -9.65 27.33
N LYS A 173 -10.54 -8.48 26.98
CA LYS A 173 -11.30 -7.23 26.86
C LYS A 173 -12.32 -7.27 25.73
N LEU A 174 -11.98 -7.89 24.59
CA LEU A 174 -12.85 -7.99 23.41
C LEU A 174 -14.07 -8.89 23.63
N LYS A 175 -13.98 -9.85 24.55
CA LYS A 175 -15.07 -10.78 24.93
C LYS A 175 -16.10 -10.17 25.88
N LYS A 176 -15.92 -8.94 26.36
CA LYS A 176 -16.92 -8.29 27.20
C LYS A 176 -18.22 -8.14 26.43
N GLU A 177 -19.32 -8.60 27.02
CA GLU A 177 -20.65 -8.49 26.44
C GLU A 177 -21.03 -7.02 26.18
N GLY A 178 -21.76 -6.78 25.09
CA GLY A 178 -22.27 -5.45 24.74
C GLY A 178 -21.31 -4.53 23.98
N LEU A 179 -20.06 -4.95 23.70
CA LEU A 179 -19.16 -4.15 22.86
C LEU A 179 -19.62 -4.14 21.39
N SER A 180 -19.99 -2.97 20.89
CA SER A 180 -20.22 -2.75 19.45
C SER A 180 -18.95 -2.94 18.64
N LEU A 181 -19.08 -3.17 17.33
CA LEU A 181 -17.93 -3.25 16.41
C LEU A 181 -17.01 -2.03 16.53
N LYS A 182 -17.58 -0.83 16.68
CA LYS A 182 -16.82 0.43 16.84
C LYS A 182 -15.90 0.37 18.06
N GLU A 183 -16.44 -0.04 19.20
CA GLU A 183 -15.69 -0.12 20.45
C GLU A 183 -14.60 -1.18 20.38
N LYS A 184 -14.88 -2.33 19.73
CA LYS A 184 -13.85 -3.36 19.50
C LYS A 184 -12.70 -2.83 18.64
N ILE A 185 -13.01 -2.13 17.54
CA ILE A 185 -11.98 -1.56 16.67
C ILE A 185 -11.16 -0.49 17.40
N VAL A 186 -11.79 0.40 18.17
CA VAL A 186 -11.08 1.42 18.96
C VAL A 186 -10.12 0.76 19.96
N LEU A 187 -10.58 -0.26 20.71
CA LEU A 187 -9.73 -1.00 21.65
C LEU A 187 -8.54 -1.68 20.96
N LEU A 188 -8.75 -2.21 19.75
CA LEU A 188 -7.68 -2.82 18.95
C LEU A 188 -6.67 -1.78 18.46
N ILE A 189 -7.12 -0.62 17.98
CA ILE A 189 -6.23 0.46 17.54
C ILE A 189 -5.41 1.01 18.72
N GLU A 190 -6.03 1.21 19.87
CA GLU A 190 -5.34 1.67 21.08
C GLU A 190 -4.25 0.68 21.52
N ALA A 191 -4.57 -0.62 21.55
CA ALA A 191 -3.60 -1.64 21.90
C ALA A 191 -2.48 -1.76 20.84
N PHE A 192 -2.84 -1.75 19.57
CA PHE A 192 -1.89 -1.80 18.46
C PHE A 192 -0.90 -0.62 18.50
N ASP A 193 -1.39 0.60 18.72
CA ASP A 193 -0.56 1.81 18.78
C ASP A 193 0.39 1.80 19.99
N GLU A 194 -0.07 1.31 21.14
CA GLU A 194 0.73 1.13 22.36
C GLU A 194 1.83 0.07 22.14
N GLU A 195 1.49 -1.07 21.54
CA GLU A 195 2.41 -2.20 21.35
C GLU A 195 3.44 -1.99 20.24
N ASN A 196 3.08 -1.25 19.19
CA ASN A 196 3.97 -1.04 18.04
C ASN A 196 4.80 0.23 18.13
N GLU A 197 4.57 1.07 19.14
CA GLU A 197 5.30 2.31 19.40
C GLU A 197 5.64 3.05 18.09
N LEU A 198 4.63 3.32 17.26
CA LEU A 198 4.76 3.90 15.91
C LEU A 198 5.43 5.31 15.89
N SER A 199 5.95 5.77 17.02
CA SER A 199 6.85 6.91 17.17
C SER A 199 8.09 6.77 16.30
N GLY A 200 8.09 7.52 15.20
CA GLY A 200 9.27 7.82 14.41
C GLY A 200 10.26 8.60 15.26
N THR A 201 11.29 7.92 15.70
CA THR A 201 12.61 8.51 15.57
C THR A 201 13.30 7.91 14.37
N LYS A 202 14.12 8.74 13.71
CA LYS A 202 15.46 8.29 13.32
C LYS A 202 16.05 7.60 14.55
N ASN A 203 15.81 6.30 14.74
CA ASN A 203 16.49 5.60 15.80
C ASN A 203 17.97 5.72 15.49
N GLU A 204 18.65 6.40 16.41
CA GLU A 204 20.05 6.25 16.72
C GLU A 204 20.43 4.78 16.44
N GLY A 205 21.14 4.58 15.32
CA GLY A 205 21.64 3.27 14.90
C GLY A 205 20.70 2.43 14.02
N LYS A 206 20.42 2.86 12.78
CA LYS A 206 20.86 2.16 11.54
C LYS A 206 20.04 2.46 10.27
N THR A 207 18.80 2.96 10.34
CA THR A 207 17.92 2.84 9.14
C THR A 207 17.09 4.06 8.69
N GLY A 208 17.05 5.19 9.42
CA GLY A 208 16.67 6.50 8.86
C GLY A 208 15.24 6.73 8.30
N PHE A 209 14.39 5.72 8.08
CA PHE A 209 13.07 5.88 7.44
C PHE A 209 11.88 5.78 8.40
N PHE A 210 10.82 6.53 8.08
CA PHE A 210 9.53 6.48 8.77
C PHE A 210 8.70 5.27 8.30
N VAL A 211 7.93 4.68 9.22
CA VAL A 211 6.90 3.67 8.89
C VAL A 211 5.86 4.30 7.93
N SER A 212 5.54 3.58 6.85
CA SER A 212 4.60 4.07 5.83
C SER A 212 3.14 3.73 6.16
N GLU A 213 2.17 4.47 5.60
CA GLU A 213 0.74 4.16 5.74
C GLU A 213 0.43 2.75 5.24
N ALA A 214 0.97 2.36 4.07
CA ALA A 214 0.81 1.01 3.53
C ALA A 214 1.28 -0.08 4.51
N GLN A 215 2.41 0.13 5.20
CA GLN A 215 2.92 -0.80 6.20
C GLN A 215 1.99 -0.89 7.42
N VAL A 216 1.55 0.26 7.95
CA VAL A 216 0.63 0.30 9.11
C VAL A 216 -0.71 -0.35 8.77
N ILE A 217 -1.24 -0.14 7.57
CA ILE A 217 -2.46 -0.79 7.08
C ILE A 217 -2.29 -2.32 7.15
N GLY A 218 -1.17 -2.84 6.63
CA GLY A 218 -0.89 -4.28 6.65
C GLY A 218 -0.80 -4.84 8.07
N MET A 219 -0.01 -4.19 8.92
CA MET A 219 0.16 -4.57 10.32
C MET A 219 -1.17 -4.56 11.06
N LEU A 220 -1.93 -3.47 10.98
CA LEU A 220 -3.18 -3.29 11.70
C LEU A 220 -4.27 -4.26 11.23
N ALA A 221 -4.38 -4.51 9.92
CA ALA A 221 -5.32 -5.48 9.38
C ALA A 221 -5.04 -6.88 9.93
N THR A 222 -3.77 -7.32 9.92
CA THR A 222 -3.35 -8.59 10.53
C THR A 222 -3.62 -8.62 12.02
N TYR A 223 -3.29 -7.54 12.74
CA TYR A 223 -3.54 -7.43 14.17
C TYR A 223 -5.00 -7.65 14.53
N MET A 224 -5.91 -6.95 13.87
CA MET A 224 -7.35 -7.08 14.10
C MET A 224 -7.86 -8.49 13.75
N ALA A 225 -7.40 -9.06 12.64
CA ALA A 225 -7.79 -10.42 12.23
C ALA A 225 -7.37 -11.47 13.27
N GLU A 226 -6.11 -11.44 13.71
CA GLU A 226 -5.57 -12.40 14.69
C GLU A 226 -6.17 -12.22 16.09
N MET A 227 -6.41 -10.98 16.50
CA MET A 227 -7.02 -10.69 17.81
C MET A 227 -8.49 -11.11 17.89
N THR A 228 -9.19 -11.14 16.76
CA THR A 228 -10.60 -11.51 16.68
C THR A 228 -10.82 -12.93 16.18
N ASN A 229 -9.75 -13.72 16.02
CA ASN A 229 -9.79 -15.06 15.41
C ASN A 229 -10.55 -15.08 14.07
N ASN A 230 -10.36 -14.05 13.24
CA ASN A 230 -11.03 -13.83 11.94
C ASN A 230 -12.55 -13.65 12.01
N GLU A 231 -13.12 -13.30 13.17
CA GLU A 231 -14.53 -12.90 13.26
C GLU A 231 -14.82 -11.59 12.50
N MET A 232 -13.83 -10.69 12.41
CA MET A 232 -13.92 -9.47 11.60
C MET A 232 -13.52 -9.76 10.15
N GLN A 233 -14.41 -9.45 9.21
CA GLN A 233 -14.10 -9.43 7.79
C GLN A 233 -13.48 -8.07 7.44
N ILE A 234 -12.18 -8.07 7.13
CA ILE A 234 -11.41 -6.85 6.83
C ILE A 234 -11.08 -6.84 5.34
N GLN A 235 -11.49 -5.79 4.65
CA GLN A 235 -11.15 -5.55 3.24
C GLN A 235 -10.33 -4.27 3.16
N VAL A 236 -9.06 -4.41 2.77
CA VAL A 236 -8.13 -3.29 2.56
C VAL A 236 -8.34 -2.70 1.17
N GLU A 237 -8.22 -1.37 1.05
CA GLU A 237 -8.41 -0.63 -0.21
C GLU A 237 -9.75 -0.96 -0.90
N LYS A 238 -10.82 -1.05 -0.12
CA LYS A 238 -12.15 -1.38 -0.65
C LYS A 238 -12.72 -0.21 -1.44
N LYS A 239 -13.12 -0.48 -2.69
CA LYS A 239 -13.91 0.45 -3.50
C LYS A 239 -15.29 0.67 -2.88
N ILE A 240 -15.65 1.93 -2.68
CA ILE A 240 -16.85 2.36 -1.99
C ILE A 240 -17.88 2.92 -2.98
N GLY A 241 -19.09 2.37 -2.95
CA GLY A 241 -20.22 2.79 -3.76
C GLY A 241 -20.08 2.46 -5.25
N ASN A 242 -21.04 2.93 -6.05
CA ASN A 242 -21.03 2.80 -7.51
C ASN A 242 -20.31 3.97 -8.21
N THR A 243 -19.95 5.01 -7.44
CA THR A 243 -19.23 6.18 -7.94
C THR A 243 -17.75 5.86 -8.15
N ARG A 244 -17.23 6.19 -9.33
CA ARG A 244 -15.80 6.03 -9.64
C ARG A 244 -14.97 6.94 -8.73
N GLY A 245 -14.24 6.36 -7.76
CA GLY A 245 -13.09 7.03 -7.13
C GLY A 245 -13.01 7.03 -5.62
N LEU A 246 -13.97 6.48 -4.89
CA LEU A 246 -13.86 6.35 -3.43
C LEU A 246 -13.26 4.99 -3.07
N ILE A 247 -12.10 5.01 -2.41
CA ILE A 247 -11.40 3.81 -1.93
C ILE A 247 -11.10 4.04 -0.46
N ALA A 248 -11.72 3.25 0.41
CA ALA A 248 -11.46 3.31 1.84
C ALA A 248 -10.22 2.48 2.17
N ASP A 249 -9.37 2.95 3.09
CA ASP A 249 -8.20 2.20 3.54
C ASP A 249 -8.61 0.83 4.10
N MET A 250 -9.65 0.80 4.95
CA MET A 250 -10.25 -0.43 5.44
C MET A 250 -11.77 -0.35 5.52
N PHE A 251 -12.42 -1.41 5.06
CA PHE A 251 -13.82 -1.72 5.33
C PHE A 251 -13.88 -2.94 6.24
N ILE A 252 -14.50 -2.77 7.40
CA ILE A 252 -14.53 -3.80 8.45
C ILE A 252 -15.99 -4.16 8.71
N GLN A 253 -16.30 -5.45 8.68
CA GLN A 253 -17.63 -5.99 8.96
C GLN A 253 -17.58 -7.10 9.99
N MET A 254 -18.53 -7.11 10.92
CA MET A 254 -18.74 -8.17 11.90
C MET A 254 -20.24 -8.33 12.12
N GLY A 255 -20.82 -9.45 11.66
CA GLY A 255 -22.27 -9.59 11.55
C GLY A 255 -22.87 -8.52 10.63
N ASP A 256 -23.86 -7.79 11.12
CA ASP A 256 -24.53 -6.70 10.40
C ASP A 256 -23.85 -5.33 10.58
N GLU A 257 -22.96 -5.20 11.56
CA GLU A 257 -22.23 -3.95 11.78
C GLU A 257 -21.12 -3.79 10.74
N LYS A 258 -21.02 -2.58 10.19
CA LYS A 258 -20.02 -2.19 9.19
C LYS A 258 -19.39 -0.88 9.61
N ILE A 259 -18.06 -0.78 9.47
CA ILE A 259 -17.29 0.42 9.79
C ILE A 259 -16.28 0.67 8.68
N ILE A 260 -16.13 1.94 8.35
CA ILE A 260 -15.05 2.44 7.50
C ILE A 260 -13.96 2.99 8.40
N LEU A 261 -12.73 2.53 8.21
CA LEU A 261 -11.55 3.02 8.91
C LEU A 261 -10.61 3.67 7.90
N GLU A 262 -10.25 4.92 8.16
CA GLU A 262 -9.27 5.68 7.39
C GLU A 262 -8.04 5.93 8.26
N LEU A 263 -6.85 5.75 7.68
CA LEU A 263 -5.58 5.96 8.35
C LEU A 263 -4.87 7.17 7.71
N LYS A 264 -4.30 8.03 8.54
CA LYS A 264 -3.43 9.12 8.06
C LYS A 264 -2.21 9.28 8.94
N ARG A 265 -1.10 9.64 8.34
CA ARG A 265 0.08 10.10 9.07
C ARG A 265 -0.07 11.56 9.51
N PHE A 266 0.22 11.85 10.79
CA PHE A 266 0.03 13.17 11.45
C PHE A 266 0.50 14.40 10.62
N ALA A 267 1.59 14.29 9.87
CA ALA A 267 2.16 15.40 9.12
C ALA A 267 1.39 15.82 7.84
N ARG A 268 0.28 15.16 7.49
CA ARG A 268 -0.32 15.28 6.15
C ARG A 268 -1.82 15.60 6.10
N ALA A 269 -2.53 15.74 7.22
CA ALA A 269 -3.98 15.95 7.16
C ALA A 269 -4.50 16.95 8.21
N SER A 270 -5.38 17.86 7.80
CA SER A 270 -6.21 18.64 8.73
C SER A 270 -7.38 17.78 9.20
N LEU A 271 -7.83 17.98 10.44
CA LEU A 271 -8.99 17.28 10.99
C LEU A 271 -10.20 17.34 10.04
N ASP A 272 -10.50 18.54 9.53
CA ASP A 272 -11.63 18.77 8.63
C ASP A 272 -11.52 17.96 7.33
N SER A 273 -10.31 17.86 6.76
CA SER A 273 -10.09 17.09 5.53
C SER A 273 -10.36 15.60 5.73
N VAL A 274 -9.94 15.03 6.86
CA VAL A 274 -10.16 13.62 7.19
C VAL A 274 -11.62 13.37 7.50
N VAL A 275 -12.25 14.24 8.29
CA VAL A 275 -13.68 14.13 8.62
C VAL A 275 -14.54 14.22 7.36
N GLU A 276 -14.22 15.12 6.43
CA GLU A 276 -14.93 15.23 5.15
C GLU A 276 -14.74 13.98 4.29
N GLN A 277 -13.51 13.46 4.20
CA GLN A 277 -13.20 12.25 3.46
C GLN A 277 -13.99 11.03 3.99
N VAL A 278 -13.94 10.80 5.30
CA VAL A 278 -14.71 9.72 5.95
C VAL A 278 -16.21 9.93 5.75
N SER A 279 -16.70 11.17 5.90
CA SER A 279 -18.12 11.50 5.67
C SER A 279 -18.56 11.12 4.26
N ASN A 280 -17.75 11.40 3.24
CA ASN A 280 -18.04 11.03 1.85
C ASN A 280 -18.15 9.50 1.67
N TYR A 281 -17.28 8.74 2.33
CA TYR A 281 -17.36 7.27 2.30
C TYR A 281 -18.63 6.74 2.98
N LEU A 282 -18.98 7.30 4.13
CA LEU A 282 -20.19 6.94 4.89
C LEU A 282 -21.46 7.24 4.08
N LEU A 283 -21.53 8.42 3.45
CA LEU A 283 -22.65 8.80 2.59
C LEU A 283 -22.80 7.86 1.39
N ALA A 284 -21.69 7.52 0.72
CA ALA A 284 -21.69 6.68 -0.46
C ALA A 284 -21.98 5.19 -0.17
N THR A 285 -21.70 4.72 1.04
CA THR A 285 -22.03 3.35 1.47
C THR A 285 -23.38 3.22 2.17
N GLY A 286 -23.93 4.31 2.69
CA GLY A 286 -25.06 4.26 3.62
C GLY A 286 -24.67 3.77 5.03
N ILE A 287 -23.38 3.62 5.33
CA ILE A 287 -22.88 3.34 6.67
C ILE A 287 -22.90 4.64 7.48
N ASN A 288 -23.25 4.58 8.77
CA ASN A 288 -23.33 5.75 9.63
C ASN A 288 -22.19 5.87 10.65
N LYS A 289 -21.29 4.88 10.73
CA LYS A 289 -20.15 4.84 11.67
C LYS A 289 -18.82 4.75 10.92
N GLY A 290 -17.90 5.68 11.21
CA GLY A 290 -16.54 5.69 10.69
C GLY A 290 -15.50 5.89 11.79
N ILE A 291 -14.26 5.50 11.52
CA ILE A 291 -13.12 5.75 12.39
C ILE A 291 -12.02 6.41 11.55
N ALA A 292 -11.39 7.42 12.11
CA ALA A 292 -10.21 8.07 11.54
C ALA A 292 -9.05 7.89 12.54
N TYR A 293 -8.02 7.18 12.12
CA TYR A 293 -6.84 6.93 12.94
C TYR A 293 -5.64 7.71 12.42
N ILE A 294 -5.20 8.68 13.22
CA ILE A 294 -4.01 9.48 12.95
C ILE A 294 -2.85 8.94 13.77
N PHE A 295 -2.01 8.14 13.14
CA PHE A 295 -0.80 7.66 13.79
C PHE A 295 0.29 8.73 13.69
N ASN A 296 1.00 8.91 14.79
CA ASN A 296 2.07 9.88 14.89
C ASN A 296 3.42 9.19 14.86
N SER A 297 4.30 9.67 13.98
CA SER A 297 5.68 9.25 13.89
C SER A 297 6.63 10.19 14.67
N THR A 298 6.18 10.86 15.73
CA THR A 298 7.07 11.60 16.64
C THR A 298 6.99 11.01 18.04
N LYS A 299 8.11 11.05 18.78
CA LYS A 299 8.26 10.58 20.16
C LYS A 299 7.35 11.35 21.11
N SER A 300 6.07 11.00 21.09
CA SER A 300 5.15 11.35 22.15
C SER A 300 4.68 10.06 22.80
N LYS A 301 4.99 9.89 24.08
CA LYS A 301 4.36 8.86 24.93
C LYS A 301 2.90 9.22 25.27
N THR A 302 2.28 10.17 24.56
CA THR A 302 0.86 10.47 24.75
C THR A 302 0.04 9.29 24.27
N LYS A 303 -0.88 8.85 25.13
CA LYS A 303 -1.93 7.91 24.75
C LYS A 303 -2.79 8.53 23.65
N LEU A 304 -3.32 7.68 22.77
CA LEU A 304 -4.33 8.11 21.82
C LEU A 304 -5.49 8.77 22.57
N LYS A 305 -5.86 9.96 22.11
CA LYS A 305 -7.06 10.67 22.49
C LYS A 305 -8.17 10.24 21.54
N ARG A 306 -9.33 9.98 22.12
CA ARG A 306 -10.56 9.69 21.40
C ARG A 306 -11.43 10.93 21.39
N GLN A 307 -11.91 11.30 20.21
CA GLN A 307 -12.95 12.30 20.01
C GLN A 307 -14.05 11.72 19.15
N ASP A 308 -15.27 11.62 19.70
CA ASP A 308 -16.44 11.20 18.93
C ASP A 308 -17.12 12.46 18.37
N LEU A 309 -17.33 12.47 17.05
CA LEU A 309 -17.94 13.58 16.31
C LEU A 309 -19.26 13.11 15.71
N GLU A 310 -20.30 13.93 15.86
CA GLU A 310 -21.56 13.79 15.13
C GLU A 310 -21.63 14.84 14.02
N ILE A 311 -21.67 14.37 12.77
CA ILE A 311 -21.72 15.22 11.59
C ILE A 311 -23.10 15.09 10.95
N LYS A 312 -23.81 16.22 10.82
CA LYS A 312 -25.08 16.29 10.08
C LYS A 312 -24.81 16.65 8.63
N LYS A 313 -25.21 15.78 7.70
CA LYS A 313 -25.14 16.00 6.23
C LYS A 313 -26.52 15.77 5.64
N GLY A 314 -27.27 16.86 5.47
CA GLY A 314 -28.70 16.78 5.13
C GLY A 314 -29.48 16.11 6.26
N GLU A 315 -30.27 15.09 5.95
CA GLU A 315 -31.06 14.32 6.92
C GLU A 315 -30.25 13.22 7.63
N LYS A 316 -29.03 12.93 7.17
CA LYS A 316 -28.20 11.86 7.74
C LYS A 316 -27.33 12.39 8.89
N VAL A 317 -27.28 11.62 9.97
CA VAL A 317 -26.35 11.80 11.09
C VAL A 317 -25.25 10.74 10.97
N LEU A 318 -24.01 11.20 10.87
CA LEU A 318 -22.82 10.36 10.77
C LEU A 318 -22.04 10.45 12.09
N SER A 319 -21.60 9.31 12.60
CA SER A 319 -20.73 9.21 13.78
C SER A 319 -19.32 8.86 13.34
N ILE A 320 -18.36 9.74 13.63
CA ILE A 320 -16.95 9.55 13.30
C ILE A 320 -16.16 9.57 14.61
N THR A 321 -15.46 8.48 14.91
CA THR A 321 -14.51 8.43 16.02
C THR A 321 -13.11 8.77 15.50
N PHE A 322 -12.54 9.84 16.02
CA PHE A 322 -11.19 10.29 15.72
C PHE A 322 -10.21 9.84 16.80
N LEU A 323 -9.12 9.19 16.40
CA LEU A 323 -8.05 8.70 17.27
C LEU A 323 -6.74 9.38 16.87
N ASN A 324 -6.17 10.22 17.75
CA ASN A 324 -4.90 10.92 17.52
C ASN A 324 -4.07 11.10 18.81
N LYS A 325 -2.77 11.38 18.69
CA LYS A 325 -1.87 11.61 19.84
C LYS A 325 -1.78 13.07 20.28
#